data_AF-A0A418KI24-F1
#
_entry.id   AF-A0A418KI24-F1
#
_cell.length_a   1.000
_cell.length_b   1.000
_cell.length_c   1.000
_cell.angle_alpha   90.00
_cell.angle_beta   90.00
_cell.angle_gamma   90.00
#
_symmetry.space_group_name_H-M   'P 1'
#
loop_
_entity.id
_entity.type
_entity.pdbx_description
1 polymer ?
#
loop_
_entity_poly.entity_id
_entity_poly.type
_entity_poly.pdbx_seq_one_letter_code
_entity_poly.pdbx_strand_id
1 'polypeptide(L)'
;MTGRDAFLAGFEDFARTARVHHFQNHTEKVDVVGTTALVRFHYELTYERHDQRYRASATDLWTFRRHDDAWIAARRTMLDVSEEPA
;
A
#
# COMPACT_ATOMS: atom_id res chain seq x y z
N MET A 1 -9.93 -3.45 19.39
CA MET A 1 -9.97 -3.49 17.92
C MET A 1 -8.90 -2.56 17.35
N THR A 2 -7.62 -2.79 17.67
CA THR A 2 -6.61 -1.74 17.53
C THR A 2 -5.84 -1.80 16.21
N GLY A 3 -5.86 -2.94 15.51
CA GLY A 3 -5.10 -3.15 14.27
C GLY A 3 -5.76 -2.57 13.01
N ARG A 4 -7.05 -2.88 12.77
CA ARG A 4 -7.79 -2.40 11.59
C ARG A 4 -7.94 -0.88 11.59
N ASP A 5 -8.37 -0.32 12.72
CA ASP A 5 -8.69 1.11 12.80
C ASP A 5 -7.42 1.96 12.67
N ALA A 6 -6.32 1.54 13.31
CA ALA A 6 -5.02 2.20 13.15
C ALA A 6 -4.49 2.10 11.71
N PHE A 7 -4.69 0.95 11.05
CA PHE A 7 -4.33 0.77 9.65
C PHE A 7 -5.10 1.72 8.73
N LEU A 8 -6.44 1.79 8.88
CA LEU A 8 -7.27 2.69 8.08
C LEU A 8 -6.96 4.16 8.35
N ALA A 9 -6.74 4.53 9.62
CA ALA A 9 -6.39 5.89 10.00
C ALA A 9 -5.12 6.41 9.30
N GLY A 10 -4.12 5.54 9.08
CA GLY A 10 -2.91 5.92 8.34
C GLY A 10 -3.20 6.23 6.86
N PHE A 11 -4.05 5.44 6.20
CA PHE A 11 -4.47 5.72 4.83
C PHE A 11 -5.34 6.97 4.73
N GLU A 12 -6.26 7.16 5.67
CA GLU A 12 -7.11 8.35 5.73
C GLU A 12 -6.29 9.62 5.95
N ASP A 13 -5.30 9.56 6.84
CA ASP A 13 -4.39 10.69 7.08
C ASP A 13 -3.56 11.02 5.85
N PHE A 14 -2.98 10.01 5.20
CA PHE A 14 -2.23 10.22 3.96
C PHE A 14 -3.12 10.80 2.86
N ALA A 15 -4.31 10.23 2.62
CA ALA A 15 -5.24 10.71 1.60
C ALA A 15 -5.72 12.16 1.83
N ARG A 16 -5.81 12.59 3.09
CA ARG A 16 -6.22 13.94 3.47
C ARG A 16 -5.09 14.96 3.38
N THR A 17 -3.87 14.55 3.71
CA THR A 17 -2.76 15.50 3.95
C THR A 17 -1.69 15.49 2.86
N ALA A 18 -1.66 14.45 2.01
CA ALA A 18 -0.69 14.32 0.94
C ALA A 18 -1.32 14.53 -0.43
N ARG A 19 -0.56 15.14 -1.33
CA ARG A 19 -0.87 15.22 -2.76
C ARG A 19 0.09 14.32 -3.53
N VAL A 20 -0.44 13.28 -4.17
CA VAL A 20 0.36 12.42 -5.06
C VAL A 20 0.60 13.14 -6.39
N HIS A 21 1.86 13.26 -6.79
CA HIS A 21 2.26 13.83 -8.08
C HIS A 21 2.60 12.77 -9.11
N HIS A 22 3.18 11.66 -8.66
CA HIS A 22 3.56 10.55 -9.51
C HIS A 22 3.42 9.25 -8.72
N PHE A 23 2.86 8.23 -9.35
CA PHE A 23 2.80 6.88 -8.82
C PHE A 23 3.03 5.92 -9.97
N GLN A 24 3.97 5.01 -9.80
CA GLN A 24 4.24 3.94 -10.73
C GLN A 24 4.43 2.65 -9.95
N ASN A 25 3.76 1.59 -10.37
CA ASN A 25 4.02 0.26 -9.87
C ASN A 25 4.73 -0.59 -10.94
N HIS A 26 5.54 -1.52 -10.46
CA HIS A 26 6.33 -2.43 -11.27
C HIS A 26 6.09 -3.87 -10.80
N THR A 27 6.20 -4.80 -11.75
CA THR A 27 6.22 -6.25 -11.53
C THR A 27 5.18 -6.72 -10.51
N GLU A 28 3.95 -6.85 -10.99
CA GLU A 28 2.87 -7.44 -10.20
C GLU A 28 2.97 -8.97 -10.27
N LYS A 29 3.07 -9.63 -9.12
CA LYS A 29 2.87 -11.07 -8.99
C LYS A 29 1.63 -11.33 -8.15
N VAL A 30 0.69 -12.06 -8.72
CA VAL A 30 -0.52 -12.52 -8.04
C VAL A 30 -0.51 -14.04 -7.98
N ASP A 31 -0.50 -14.59 -6.77
CA ASP A 31 -0.63 -16.04 -6.52
C ASP A 31 -1.96 -16.29 -5.79
N VAL A 32 -2.83 -17.14 -6.36
CA VAL A 32 -4.11 -17.52 -5.73
C VAL A 32 -4.06 -18.97 -5.28
N VAL A 33 -4.31 -19.22 -4.00
CA VAL A 33 -4.36 -20.55 -3.38
C VAL A 33 -5.67 -20.70 -2.61
N GLY A 34 -6.62 -21.43 -3.19
CA GLY A 34 -7.97 -21.60 -2.63
C GLY A 34 -8.69 -20.26 -2.49
N THR A 35 -9.07 -19.90 -1.25
CA THR A 35 -9.72 -18.63 -0.92
C THR A 35 -8.74 -17.54 -0.47
N THR A 36 -7.45 -17.69 -0.77
CA THR A 36 -6.41 -16.72 -0.41
C THR A 36 -5.69 -16.24 -1.66
N ALA A 37 -5.46 -14.93 -1.77
CA ALA A 37 -4.62 -14.36 -2.81
C ALA A 37 -3.46 -13.59 -2.19
N LEU A 38 -2.27 -13.74 -2.77
CA LEU A 38 -1.04 -13.04 -2.41
C LEU A 38 -0.69 -12.13 -3.57
N VAL A 39 -0.63 -10.83 -3.32
CA VAL A 39 -0.29 -9.82 -4.33
C VAL A 39 1.00 -9.14 -3.91
N ARG A 40 2.02 -9.17 -4.76
CA ARG A 40 3.29 -8.50 -4.55
C ARG A 40 3.57 -7.55 -5.70
N PHE A 41 3.89 -6.30 -5.41
CA PHE A 41 4.37 -5.35 -6.41
C PHE A 41 5.37 -4.39 -5.79
N HIS A 42 6.29 -3.87 -6.60
CA HIS A 42 7.15 -2.76 -6.21
C HIS A 42 6.48 -1.45 -6.67
N TYR A 43 6.60 -0.38 -5.91
CA TYR A 43 6.13 0.93 -6.33
C TYR A 43 7.16 2.04 -6.10
N GLU A 44 7.06 3.06 -6.93
CA GLU A 44 7.69 4.37 -6.79
C GLU A 44 6.59 5.43 -6.68
N LEU A 45 6.74 6.35 -5.74
CA LEU A 45 5.76 7.35 -5.38
C LEU A 45 6.47 8.69 -5.20
N THR A 46 5.99 9.74 -5.86
CA THR A 46 6.34 11.12 -5.51
C THR A 46 5.11 11.81 -4.98
N TYR A 47 5.18 12.31 -3.75
CA TYR A 47 4.08 13.02 -3.11
C TYR A 47 4.57 14.27 -2.39
N GLU A 48 3.66 15.20 -2.14
CA GLU A 48 3.89 16.39 -1.32
C GLU A 48 3.04 16.30 -0.06
N ARG A 49 3.61 16.64 1.09
CA ARG A 49 2.93 16.70 2.39
C ARG A 49 3.55 17.82 3.20
N HIS A 50 2.72 18.70 3.76
CA HIS A 50 3.18 19.88 4.53
C HIS A 50 4.18 20.75 3.73
N ASP A 51 3.85 21.03 2.46
CA ASP A 51 4.67 21.82 1.51
C ASP A 51 6.07 21.25 1.23
N GLN A 52 6.34 20.01 1.63
CA GLN A 52 7.57 19.30 1.34
C GLN A 52 7.31 18.11 0.42
N ARG A 53 8.16 17.96 -0.59
CA ARG A 53 8.07 16.88 -1.57
C ARG A 53 8.98 15.72 -1.20
N TYR A 54 8.47 14.51 -1.39
CA TYR A 54 9.13 13.26 -1.05
C TYR A 54 9.09 12.30 -2.25
N ARG A 55 10.15 11.49 -2.37
CA ARG A 55 10.20 10.29 -3.19
C ARG A 55 10.21 9.10 -2.25
N ALA A 56 9.28 8.18 -2.45
CA ALA A 56 9.17 6.95 -1.69
C ALA A 56 9.13 5.76 -2.63
N SER A 57 9.69 4.65 -2.19
CA SER A 57 9.54 3.35 -2.85
C SER A 57 9.41 2.25 -1.82
N ALA A 58 8.68 1.19 -2.17
CA ALA A 58 8.62 -0.02 -1.37
C ALA A 58 8.15 -1.20 -2.21
N THR A 59 8.38 -2.41 -1.70
CA THR A 59 7.68 -3.61 -2.15
C THR A 59 6.48 -3.85 -1.24
N ASP A 60 5.28 -3.75 -1.81
CA ASP A 60 4.04 -4.05 -1.14
C ASP A 60 3.69 -5.53 -1.28
N LEU A 61 3.42 -6.18 -0.15
CA LEU A 61 2.88 -7.53 -0.08
C LEU A 61 1.51 -7.50 0.59
N TRP A 62 0.48 -7.85 -0.17
CA TRP A 62 -0.89 -7.96 0.30
C TRP A 62 -1.33 -9.41 0.37
N THR A 63 -2.08 -9.74 1.41
CA THR A 63 -2.84 -10.99 1.51
C THR A 63 -4.32 -10.65 1.50
N PHE A 64 -5.04 -11.23 0.55
CA PHE A 64 -6.49 -11.15 0.45
C PHE A 64 -7.11 -12.48 0.82
N ARG A 65 -8.29 -12.42 1.45
CA ARG A 65 -9.16 -13.56 1.72
C ARG A 65 -10.46 -13.39 0.98
N ARG A 66 -10.90 -14.42 0.27
CA ARG A 66 -12.21 -14.43 -0.36
C ARG A 66 -13.26 -14.69 0.72
N HIS A 67 -14.23 -13.79 0.81
CA HIS A 67 -15.43 -13.91 1.63
C HIS A 67 -16.61 -13.73 0.67
N ASP A 68 -17.43 -14.77 0.52
CA ASP A 68 -18.45 -14.86 -0.53
C ASP A 68 -17.85 -14.55 -1.93
N ASP A 69 -18.38 -13.52 -2.60
CA ASP A 69 -17.91 -13.07 -3.91
C ASP A 69 -16.99 -11.84 -3.85
N ALA A 70 -16.48 -11.50 -2.67
CA ALA A 70 -15.56 -10.38 -2.48
C ALA A 70 -14.17 -10.82 -2.00
N TRP A 71 -13.13 -10.14 -2.49
CA TRP A 71 -11.79 -10.22 -1.93
C TRP A 71 -11.62 -9.14 -0.86
N ILE A 72 -11.30 -9.56 0.36
CA ILE A 72 -11.07 -8.66 1.49
C ILE A 72 -9.58 -8.63 1.79
N ALA A 73 -9.00 -7.44 1.85
CA ALA A 73 -7.62 -7.27 2.30
C ALA A 73 -7.49 -7.67 3.77
N ALA A 74 -6.80 -8.78 4.02
CA ALA A 74 -6.61 -9.33 5.35
C ALA A 74 -5.31 -8.83 6.01
N ARG A 75 -4.28 -8.58 5.20
CA ARG A 75 -2.98 -8.08 5.67
C ARG A 75 -2.25 -7.31 4.58
N ARG A 76 -1.45 -6.33 5.01
CA ARG A 76 -0.42 -5.67 4.21
C ARG A 76 0.92 -5.75 4.96
N THR A 77 2.00 -5.92 4.22
CA THR A 77 3.37 -5.72 4.69
C THR A 77 4.10 -4.89 3.65
N MET A 78 4.78 -3.82 4.09
CA MET A 78 5.70 -3.06 3.24
C MET A 78 7.12 -3.58 3.50
N LEU A 79 7.87 -3.82 2.44
CA LEU A 79 9.26 -4.29 2.46
C LEU A 79 10.13 -3.28 1.73
N ASP A 80 11.42 -3.23 2.08
CA ASP A 80 12.41 -2.39 1.41
C ASP A 80 11.99 -0.91 1.33
N VAL A 81 11.37 -0.40 2.40
CA VAL A 81 10.81 0.95 2.44
C VAL A 81 11.94 1.97 2.37
N SER A 82 11.84 2.85 1.39
CA SER A 82 12.69 4.04 1.25
C SER A 82 11.81 5.28 1.13
N GLU A 83 12.20 6.35 1.79
CA GLU A 83 11.56 7.66 1.69
C GLU A 83 12.60 8.76 1.90
N GLU A 84 12.70 9.67 0.93
CA GLU A 84 13.68 10.75 0.95
C GLU A 84 13.08 12.05 0.38
N PRO A 85 13.59 13.24 0.77
CA PRO A 85 13.21 14.50 0.12
C PRO A 85 13.48 14.48 -1.39
N ALA A 86 12.54 15.00 -2.18
CA ALA A 86 12.54 14.93 -3.65
C ALA A 86 13.31 16.05 -4.37
#